data_AF-A0A7S4L1B4-F1
#
_entry.id   AF-A0A7S4L1B4-F1
#
_cell.length_a   1.000
_cell.length_b   1.000
_cell.length_c   1.000
_cell.angle_alpha   90.00
_cell.angle_beta   90.00
_cell.angle_gamma   90.00
#
_symmetry.space_group_name_H-M   'P 1'
#
loop_
_entity.id
_entity.type
_entity.pdbx_description
1 polymer ?
#
loop_
_entity_poly.entity_id
_entity_poly.type
_entity_poly.pdbx_seq_one_letter_code
_entity_poly.pdbx_strand_id
1 'polypeptide(L)'
;ERRKKERKKEGVFFVVFIVFVLFFTEKIFLRKKKKKRKQEKEKEKKKTCVLSVTTLSTSHNNNNMPTETTTTTGEAGSATTTATNSTSSPQTSPANSSATDTTKPTLEGDLPNTALSTTLTKANEEAWFRIGRASEMVNEHAKALTAYENVLKHNPYNVKALTLVATLYRFREHYGKAIEYFERILSMDDSNGEIWGAL
;
A
#
# COMPACT_ATOMS: atom_id res chain seq x y z
N GLU A 1 46.67 -26.58 46.58
CA GLU A 1 46.44 -26.99 45.18
C GLU A 1 45.22 -26.40 44.46
N ARG A 2 44.02 -26.35 45.07
CA ARG A 2 42.73 -26.07 44.39
C ARG A 2 42.76 -24.95 43.31
N ARG A 3 43.38 -23.79 43.61
CA ARG A 3 43.61 -22.65 42.69
C ARG A 3 44.39 -22.96 41.38
N LYS A 4 45.04 -24.13 41.25
CA LYS A 4 45.64 -24.62 40.00
C LYS A 4 44.65 -25.42 39.13
N LYS A 5 43.57 -25.98 39.70
CA LYS A 5 42.50 -26.67 38.95
C LYS A 5 41.45 -25.68 38.41
N GLU A 6 41.14 -24.61 39.14
CA GLU A 6 40.17 -23.58 38.71
C GLU A 6 40.64 -22.85 37.44
N ARG A 7 41.88 -22.34 37.41
CA ARG A 7 42.45 -21.68 36.22
C ARG A 7 42.52 -22.58 34.97
N LYS A 8 42.51 -23.92 35.13
CA LYS A 8 42.38 -24.86 33.99
C LYS A 8 40.94 -24.96 33.47
N LYS A 9 39.92 -24.82 34.34
CA LYS A 9 38.51 -24.78 33.92
C LYS A 9 38.18 -23.51 33.14
N GLU A 10 38.64 -22.35 33.63
CA GLU A 10 38.40 -21.06 32.97
C GLU A 10 39.05 -21.00 31.58
N GLY A 11 40.29 -21.49 31.44
CA GLY A 11 40.95 -21.59 30.14
C GLY A 11 40.18 -22.45 29.12
N VAL A 12 39.63 -23.59 29.56
CA VAL A 12 38.78 -24.44 28.70
C VAL A 12 37.48 -23.72 28.32
N PHE A 13 36.83 -23.04 29.27
CA PHE A 13 35.60 -22.29 28.99
C PHE A 13 35.85 -21.13 28.01
N PHE A 14 36.98 -20.43 28.13
CA PHE A 14 37.37 -19.35 27.23
C PHE A 14 37.65 -19.85 25.80
N VAL A 15 38.32 -21.00 25.64
CA VAL A 15 38.53 -21.63 24.33
C VAL A 15 37.20 -22.07 23.70
N VAL A 16 36.30 -22.70 24.48
CA VAL A 16 34.96 -23.09 24.01
C VAL A 16 34.14 -21.85 23.60
N PHE A 17 34.23 -20.76 24.38
CA PHE A 17 33.56 -19.49 24.04
C PHE A 17 34.11 -18.88 22.75
N ILE A 18 35.44 -18.85 22.55
CA ILE A 18 36.05 -18.37 21.29
C ILE A 18 35.59 -19.22 20.10
N VAL A 19 35.62 -20.55 20.20
CA VAL A 19 35.16 -21.45 19.13
C VAL A 19 33.66 -21.22 18.83
N PHE A 20 32.83 -21.02 19.87
CA PHE A 20 31.42 -20.70 19.70
C PHE A 20 31.21 -19.34 19.02
N VAL A 21 31.95 -18.30 19.39
CA VAL A 21 31.89 -16.96 18.78
C VAL A 21 32.35 -16.98 17.32
N LEU A 22 33.42 -17.71 16.99
CA LEU A 22 33.87 -17.89 15.60
C LEU A 22 32.81 -18.63 14.75
N PHE A 23 32.28 -19.74 15.25
CA PHE A 23 31.21 -20.48 14.56
C PHE A 23 29.93 -19.65 14.42
N PHE A 24 29.57 -18.84 15.41
CA PHE A 24 28.39 -17.99 15.39
C PHE A 24 28.53 -16.82 14.41
N THR A 25 29.70 -16.17 14.36
CA THR A 25 29.99 -15.09 13.40
C THR A 25 30.04 -15.59 11.96
N GLU A 26 30.64 -16.75 11.70
CA GLU A 26 30.59 -17.40 10.38
C GLU A 26 29.14 -17.74 9.96
N LYS A 27 28.34 -18.30 10.88
CA LYS A 27 26.93 -18.64 10.65
C LYS A 27 26.06 -17.40 10.39
N ILE A 28 26.38 -16.25 11.01
CA ILE A 28 25.77 -14.94 10.70
C ILE A 28 26.19 -14.47 9.29
N PHE A 29 27.47 -14.56 8.94
CA PHE A 29 27.99 -14.15 7.63
C PHE A 29 27.36 -14.97 6.50
N LEU A 30 27.26 -16.29 6.66
CA LEU A 30 26.57 -17.20 5.73
C LEU A 30 25.08 -16.87 5.57
N ARG A 31 24.39 -16.50 6.66
CA ARG A 31 22.99 -16.02 6.61
C ARG A 31 22.87 -14.70 5.83
N LYS A 32 23.77 -13.73 6.03
CA LYS A 32 23.82 -12.48 5.23
C LYS A 32 24.09 -12.78 3.75
N LYS A 33 25.07 -13.64 3.44
CA LYS A 33 25.44 -14.05 2.06
C LYS A 33 24.28 -14.75 1.32
N LYS A 34 23.50 -15.60 2.01
CA LYS A 34 22.27 -16.20 1.44
C LYS A 34 21.16 -15.16 1.20
N LYS A 35 20.93 -14.20 2.11
CA LYS A 35 19.94 -13.12 1.89
C LYS A 35 20.28 -12.24 0.67
N LYS A 36 21.55 -11.83 0.50
CA LYS A 36 21.98 -11.00 -0.64
C LYS A 36 21.68 -11.69 -1.99
N ARG A 37 22.09 -12.96 -2.15
CA ARG A 37 21.83 -13.75 -3.36
C ARG A 37 20.33 -13.93 -3.68
N LYS A 38 19.45 -13.96 -2.67
CA LYS A 38 17.99 -14.06 -2.91
C LYS A 38 17.41 -12.74 -3.46
N GLN A 39 17.80 -11.59 -2.89
CA GLN A 39 17.39 -10.29 -3.43
C GLN A 39 17.95 -10.00 -4.82
N GLU A 40 19.18 -10.45 -5.10
CA GLU A 40 19.85 -10.26 -6.39
C GLU A 40 19.08 -10.95 -7.53
N LYS A 41 18.73 -12.24 -7.35
CA LYS A 41 17.85 -12.97 -8.27
C LYS A 41 16.43 -12.39 -8.38
N GLU A 42 15.92 -11.75 -7.33
CA GLU A 42 14.61 -11.10 -7.38
C GLU A 42 14.65 -9.79 -8.19
N LYS A 43 15.72 -8.99 -8.04
CA LYS A 43 15.97 -7.81 -8.89
C LYS A 43 16.19 -8.20 -10.34
N GLU A 44 16.91 -9.29 -10.59
CA GLU A 44 17.12 -9.84 -11.93
C GLU A 44 15.80 -10.27 -12.58
N LYS A 45 14.97 -11.08 -11.90
CA LYS A 45 13.61 -11.42 -12.39
C LYS A 45 12.74 -10.19 -12.69
N LYS A 46 12.79 -9.17 -11.83
CA LYS A 46 12.06 -7.90 -12.04
C LYS A 46 12.57 -7.15 -13.28
N LYS A 47 13.90 -7.10 -13.51
CA LYS A 47 14.48 -6.55 -14.74
C LYS A 47 14.04 -7.31 -16.00
N THR A 48 14.12 -8.64 -16.00
CA THR A 48 13.71 -9.47 -17.14
C THR A 48 12.22 -9.29 -17.45
N CYS A 49 11.37 -9.23 -16.43
CA CYS A 49 9.93 -8.98 -16.60
C CYS A 49 9.65 -7.61 -17.23
N VAL A 50 10.25 -6.53 -16.71
CA VAL A 50 10.14 -5.18 -17.31
C VAL A 50 10.62 -5.20 -18.77
N LEU A 51 11.79 -5.79 -19.05
CA LEU A 51 12.34 -5.87 -20.40
C LEU A 51 11.39 -6.60 -21.36
N SER A 52 10.77 -7.71 -20.93
CA SER A 52 9.81 -8.48 -21.73
C SER A 52 8.51 -7.70 -22.04
N VAL A 53 8.06 -6.87 -21.10
CA VAL A 53 6.90 -5.98 -21.31
C VAL A 53 7.25 -4.87 -22.31
N THR A 54 8.44 -4.28 -22.20
CA THR A 54 8.93 -3.28 -23.17
C THR A 54 9.02 -3.86 -24.58
N THR A 55 9.58 -5.07 -24.75
CA THR A 55 9.69 -5.71 -26.08
C THR A 55 8.33 -6.03 -26.72
N LEU A 56 7.31 -6.39 -25.93
CA LEU A 56 5.96 -6.61 -26.46
C LEU A 56 5.34 -5.32 -26.99
N SER A 57 5.54 -4.20 -26.28
CA SER A 57 4.93 -2.91 -26.64
C SER A 57 5.46 -2.33 -27.96
N THR A 58 6.69 -2.67 -28.36
CA THR A 58 7.28 -2.20 -29.63
C THR A 58 6.79 -2.99 -30.85
N SER A 59 6.25 -4.20 -30.67
CA SER A 59 5.90 -5.12 -31.77
C SER A 59 4.58 -4.79 -32.49
N HIS A 60 3.85 -3.74 -32.08
CA HIS A 60 2.46 -3.52 -32.50
C HIS A 60 2.17 -2.19 -33.20
N ASN A 61 3.20 -1.47 -33.65
CA ASN A 61 3.05 -0.23 -34.42
C ASN A 61 3.90 -0.21 -35.70
N ASN A 62 3.50 -1.01 -36.69
CA ASN A 62 3.79 -0.71 -38.10
C ASN A 62 2.75 -1.40 -39.00
N ASN A 63 1.69 -0.68 -39.38
CA ASN A 63 0.79 -1.08 -40.45
C ASN A 63 0.45 0.14 -41.30
N ASN A 64 0.82 0.07 -42.58
CA ASN A 64 0.57 1.11 -43.57
C ASN A 64 -0.91 1.08 -44.01
N MET A 65 -1.43 2.23 -44.44
CA MET A 65 -2.78 2.34 -45.00
C MET A 65 -2.81 1.80 -46.44
N PRO A 66 -3.93 1.19 -46.84
CA PRO A 66 -4.57 1.64 -48.07
C PRO A 66 -6.06 2.00 -47.86
N THR A 67 -6.54 2.89 -48.71
CA THR A 67 -7.95 3.30 -48.81
C THR A 67 -8.74 2.33 -49.68
N GLU A 68 -10.02 2.11 -49.37
CA GLU A 68 -11.04 1.97 -50.44
C GLU A 68 -12.46 2.31 -49.95
N THR A 69 -13.27 2.82 -50.87
CA THR A 69 -14.67 3.24 -50.65
C THR A 69 -15.66 2.21 -51.15
N THR A 70 -16.81 2.06 -50.49
CA THR A 70 -18.05 1.72 -51.21
C THR A 70 -19.32 2.15 -50.45
N THR A 71 -20.36 2.47 -51.23
CA THR A 71 -21.68 2.96 -50.79
C THR A 71 -22.71 1.82 -50.80
N THR A 72 -23.96 2.10 -50.37
CA THR A 72 -25.24 1.36 -50.56
C THR A 72 -25.75 0.77 -49.23
N THR A 73 -26.71 1.39 -48.52
CA THR A 73 -28.16 1.56 -48.81
C THR A 73 -28.96 0.27 -48.65
N GLY A 74 -29.95 0.27 -47.75
CA GLY A 74 -30.91 -0.82 -47.53
C GLY A 74 -31.90 -0.47 -46.40
N GLU A 75 -33.20 -0.69 -46.62
CA GLU A 75 -34.28 -0.17 -45.78
C GLU A 75 -35.08 -1.26 -45.02
N ALA A 76 -36.02 -0.77 -44.21
CA ALA A 76 -37.32 -1.38 -43.85
C ALA A 76 -37.40 -2.37 -42.67
N GLY A 77 -38.52 -2.26 -41.93
CA GLY A 77 -38.91 -3.13 -40.82
C GLY A 77 -39.64 -2.40 -39.68
N SER A 78 -40.93 -2.09 -39.84
CA SER A 78 -41.74 -1.40 -38.82
C SER A 78 -43.10 -2.07 -38.56
N ALA A 79 -43.33 -2.48 -37.31
CA ALA A 79 -44.62 -2.65 -36.59
C ALA A 79 -44.30 -3.29 -35.21
N THR A 80 -44.85 -2.99 -34.01
CA THR A 80 -45.98 -2.22 -33.45
C THR A 80 -46.84 -3.15 -32.57
N THR A 81 -47.44 -2.62 -31.49
CA THR A 81 -48.33 -3.25 -30.47
C THR A 81 -47.66 -3.98 -29.27
N THR A 82 -48.20 -4.03 -28.04
CA THR A 82 -49.12 -3.16 -27.22
C THR A 82 -49.06 -3.64 -25.73
N ALA A 83 -49.49 -2.83 -24.74
CA ALA A 83 -49.87 -3.19 -23.34
C ALA A 83 -48.73 -3.49 -22.31
N THR A 84 -48.84 -3.26 -20.98
CA THR A 84 -49.86 -2.55 -20.14
C THR A 84 -49.33 -2.15 -18.73
N ASN A 85 -49.76 -0.97 -18.24
CA ASN A 85 -50.11 -0.55 -16.85
C ASN A 85 -49.19 -0.72 -15.61
N SER A 86 -49.38 0.25 -14.69
CA SER A 86 -49.15 0.26 -13.22
C SER A 86 -47.82 0.88 -12.72
N THR A 87 -47.74 1.65 -11.62
CA THR A 87 -48.76 2.35 -10.78
C THR A 87 -48.08 3.38 -9.83
N SER A 88 -48.79 4.45 -9.42
CA SER A 88 -48.58 5.34 -8.25
C SER A 88 -47.53 6.49 -8.24
N SER A 89 -47.89 7.52 -7.45
CA SER A 89 -47.19 8.75 -6.99
C SER A 89 -47.81 9.12 -5.60
N PRO A 90 -47.54 10.26 -4.91
CA PRO A 90 -46.54 11.34 -5.04
C PRO A 90 -45.85 11.73 -3.67
N GLN A 91 -45.37 13.00 -3.52
CA GLN A 91 -44.91 13.71 -2.28
C GLN A 91 -43.47 13.37 -1.76
N THR A 92 -42.70 14.23 -1.07
CA THR A 92 -42.89 15.61 -0.48
C THR A 92 -41.56 16.41 -0.39
N SER A 93 -41.59 17.68 0.10
CA SER A 93 -40.45 18.63 0.27
C SER A 93 -40.36 19.18 1.75
N PRO A 94 -39.65 20.29 2.11
CA PRO A 94 -38.19 20.49 2.27
C PRO A 94 -37.72 21.14 3.63
N ALA A 95 -36.40 21.45 3.76
CA ALA A 95 -35.72 22.36 4.75
C ALA A 95 -35.46 21.82 6.21
N ASN A 96 -34.59 22.38 7.09
CA ASN A 96 -33.70 23.57 7.06
C ASN A 96 -32.45 23.55 8.02
N SER A 97 -31.38 24.29 7.64
CA SER A 97 -30.35 25.07 8.42
C SER A 97 -29.62 24.68 9.74
N SER A 98 -28.35 25.13 9.81
CA SER A 98 -27.51 25.63 10.96
C SER A 98 -26.41 24.71 11.56
N ALA A 99 -25.23 25.19 12.02
CA ALA A 99 -24.42 26.42 11.79
C ALA A 99 -22.95 26.23 12.32
N THR A 100 -22.08 27.26 12.20
CA THR A 100 -20.62 27.35 12.54
C THR A 100 -19.67 26.65 11.54
N ASP A 101 -18.60 27.23 10.95
CA ASP A 101 -17.65 28.34 11.29
C ASP A 101 -16.66 27.93 12.41
N THR A 102 -15.33 28.14 12.40
CA THR A 102 -14.35 28.90 11.57
C THR A 102 -13.02 28.09 11.60
N THR A 103 -12.09 27.95 10.64
CA THR A 103 -11.84 28.49 9.28
C THR A 103 -10.93 27.49 8.49
N LYS A 104 -10.70 27.73 7.19
CA LYS A 104 -9.49 27.29 6.44
C LYS A 104 -9.12 28.38 5.43
N PRO A 105 -7.84 28.73 5.19
CA PRO A 105 -7.49 29.74 4.20
C PRO A 105 -7.84 29.24 2.79
N THR A 106 -8.74 29.97 2.13
CA THR A 106 -9.07 29.79 0.71
C THR A 106 -7.89 30.25 -0.14
N LEU A 107 -7.41 29.38 -1.03
CA LEU A 107 -6.71 29.81 -2.23
C LEU A 107 -7.70 29.66 -3.38
N GLU A 108 -8.03 30.79 -4.01
CA GLU A 108 -8.98 30.86 -5.12
C GLU A 108 -8.31 30.46 -6.44
N GLY A 109 -9.12 30.02 -7.40
CA GLY A 109 -8.71 29.91 -8.81
C GLY A 109 -7.80 28.73 -9.16
N ASP A 110 -8.38 27.54 -9.41
CA ASP A 110 -8.53 27.11 -10.80
C ASP A 110 -9.41 25.86 -11.02
N LEU A 111 -10.26 25.95 -12.06
CA LEU A 111 -10.87 24.90 -12.90
C LEU A 111 -11.52 23.64 -12.25
N PRO A 112 -12.68 23.15 -12.77
CA PRO A 112 -13.32 21.91 -12.28
C PRO A 112 -12.44 20.64 -12.44
N ASN A 113 -11.38 20.71 -13.24
CA ASN A 113 -10.42 19.63 -13.43
C ASN A 113 -9.57 19.37 -12.16
N THR A 114 -9.36 20.37 -11.30
CA THR A 114 -8.66 20.20 -10.00
C THR A 114 -9.56 19.48 -8.98
N ALA A 115 -10.87 19.72 -9.02
CA ALA A 115 -11.85 18.97 -8.25
C ALA A 115 -11.89 17.50 -8.69
N LEU A 116 -11.89 17.22 -10.00
CA LEU A 116 -11.84 15.87 -10.55
C LEU A 116 -10.53 15.13 -10.23
N SER A 117 -9.38 15.80 -10.27
CA SER A 117 -8.11 15.16 -9.86
C SER A 117 -8.10 14.87 -8.35
N THR A 118 -8.69 15.74 -7.53
CA THR A 118 -8.80 15.56 -6.08
C THR A 118 -9.75 14.41 -5.69
N THR A 119 -10.90 14.27 -6.38
CA THR A 119 -11.79 13.12 -6.17
C THR A 119 -11.15 11.82 -6.66
N LEU A 120 -10.43 11.84 -7.78
CA LEU A 120 -9.67 10.68 -8.28
C LEU A 120 -8.57 10.25 -7.29
N THR A 121 -7.77 11.17 -6.75
CA THR A 121 -6.74 10.82 -5.77
C THR A 121 -7.33 10.24 -4.49
N LYS A 122 -8.46 10.79 -4.01
CA LYS A 122 -9.18 10.28 -2.83
C LYS A 122 -9.84 8.91 -3.07
N ALA A 123 -10.42 8.69 -4.24
CA ALA A 123 -10.98 7.39 -4.61
C ALA A 123 -9.89 6.30 -4.74
N ASN A 124 -8.73 6.66 -5.29
CA ASN A 124 -7.57 5.78 -5.36
C ASN A 124 -6.93 5.54 -3.97
N GLU A 125 -6.86 6.56 -3.10
CA GLU A 125 -6.48 6.41 -1.69
C GLU A 125 -7.35 5.36 -0.99
N GLU A 126 -8.68 5.45 -1.15
CA GLU A 126 -9.63 4.48 -0.57
C GLU A 126 -9.50 3.09 -1.21
N ALA A 127 -9.25 3.00 -2.52
CA ALA A 127 -9.01 1.71 -3.19
C ALA A 127 -7.78 0.99 -2.63
N TRP A 128 -6.66 1.69 -2.43
CA TRP A 128 -5.46 1.12 -1.78
C TRP A 128 -5.72 0.73 -0.33
N PHE A 129 -6.51 1.51 0.40
CA PHE A 129 -6.92 1.18 1.78
C PHE A 129 -7.76 -0.11 1.84
N ARG A 130 -8.72 -0.27 0.93
CA ARG A 130 -9.54 -1.49 0.79
C ARG A 130 -8.68 -2.72 0.42
N ILE A 131 -7.68 -2.57 -0.45
CA ILE A 131 -6.71 -3.62 -0.81
C ILE A 131 -5.82 -4.00 0.39
N GLY A 132 -5.39 -3.03 1.19
CA GLY A 132 -4.65 -3.26 2.43
C GLY A 132 -5.46 -4.12 3.40
N ARG A 133 -6.70 -3.71 3.68
CA ARG A 133 -7.60 -4.41 4.61
C ARG A 133 -7.95 -5.83 4.14
N ALA A 134 -8.17 -6.02 2.85
CA ALA A 134 -8.36 -7.35 2.26
C ALA A 134 -7.10 -8.23 2.39
N SER A 135 -5.90 -7.65 2.28
CA SER A 135 -4.64 -8.37 2.49
C SER A 135 -4.45 -8.79 3.95
N GLU A 136 -4.93 -8.00 4.91
CA GLU A 136 -4.93 -8.37 6.34
C GLU A 136 -5.91 -9.49 6.65
N MET A 137 -7.09 -9.51 6.01
CA MET A 137 -8.04 -10.64 6.12
C MET A 137 -7.47 -11.96 5.57
N VAL A 138 -6.53 -11.90 4.63
CA VAL A 138 -5.76 -13.04 4.09
C VAL A 138 -4.47 -13.29 4.90
N ASN A 139 -4.29 -12.60 6.02
CA ASN A 139 -3.13 -12.67 6.93
C ASN A 139 -1.77 -12.42 6.24
N GLU A 140 -1.78 -11.62 5.17
CA GLU A 140 -0.64 -11.32 4.30
C GLU A 140 -0.12 -9.91 4.62
N HIS A 141 0.42 -9.77 5.84
CA HIS A 141 0.91 -8.52 6.40
C HIS A 141 1.98 -7.83 5.53
N ALA A 142 2.70 -8.57 4.67
CA ALA A 142 3.70 -7.98 3.79
C ALA A 142 3.07 -7.20 2.62
N LYS A 143 1.99 -7.71 2.02
CA LYS A 143 1.25 -6.98 0.97
C LYS A 143 0.40 -5.86 1.56
N ALA A 144 -0.24 -6.09 2.71
CA ALA A 144 -1.00 -5.07 3.44
C ALA A 144 -0.16 -3.81 3.69
N LEU A 145 1.06 -3.98 4.21
CA LEU A 145 1.98 -2.88 4.46
C LEU A 145 2.33 -2.11 3.17
N THR A 146 2.61 -2.80 2.05
CA THR A 146 2.86 -2.11 0.76
C THR A 146 1.64 -1.41 0.16
N ALA A 147 0.42 -1.87 0.48
CA ALA A 147 -0.81 -1.21 0.06
C ALA A 147 -1.04 0.08 0.88
N TYR A 148 -0.86 0.04 2.20
CA TYR A 148 -0.92 1.24 3.04
C TYR A 148 0.24 2.23 2.76
N GLU A 149 1.43 1.75 2.39
CA GLU A 149 2.50 2.61 1.85
C GLU A 149 2.08 3.34 0.55
N ASN A 150 1.16 2.79 -0.25
CA ASN A 150 0.58 3.50 -1.39
C ASN A 150 -0.46 4.54 -0.95
N VAL A 151 -1.32 4.24 0.03
CA VAL A 151 -2.24 5.22 0.64
C VAL A 151 -1.47 6.47 1.08
N LEU A 152 -0.35 6.28 1.80
CA LEU A 152 0.48 7.36 2.32
C LEU A 152 1.22 8.19 1.24
N LYS A 153 1.33 7.71 -0.01
CA LYS A 153 1.86 8.50 -1.14
C LYS A 153 0.82 9.47 -1.71
N HIS A 154 -0.46 9.15 -1.57
CA HIS A 154 -1.56 10.02 -2.01
C HIS A 154 -2.02 10.95 -0.88
N ASN A 155 -2.03 10.47 0.36
CA ASN A 155 -2.38 11.24 1.55
C ASN A 155 -1.40 10.95 2.71
N PRO A 156 -0.32 11.73 2.87
CA PRO A 156 0.66 11.54 3.93
C PRO A 156 0.14 11.93 5.33
N TYR A 157 -1.08 12.47 5.44
CA TYR A 157 -1.72 12.89 6.68
C TYR A 157 -2.88 11.95 7.09
N ASN A 158 -3.08 10.83 6.40
CA ASN A 158 -4.12 9.85 6.78
C ASN A 158 -3.71 9.10 8.06
N VAL A 159 -4.18 9.60 9.20
CA VAL A 159 -4.02 9.00 10.54
C VAL A 159 -4.36 7.51 10.54
N LYS A 160 -5.50 7.10 9.95
CA LYS A 160 -5.96 5.70 9.95
C LYS A 160 -4.97 4.78 9.22
N ALA A 161 -4.40 5.25 8.12
CA ALA A 161 -3.38 4.50 7.39
C ALA A 161 -2.05 4.41 8.17
N LEU A 162 -1.66 5.48 8.87
CA LEU A 162 -0.49 5.46 9.76
C LEU A 162 -0.67 4.48 10.93
N THR A 163 -1.83 4.47 11.60
CA THR A 163 -2.11 3.55 12.73
C THR A 163 -2.02 2.09 12.29
N LEU A 164 -2.55 1.77 11.10
CA LEU A 164 -2.48 0.41 10.53
C LEU A 164 -1.04 0.02 10.15
N VAL A 165 -0.26 0.93 9.57
CA VAL A 165 1.17 0.70 9.28
C VAL A 165 1.98 0.49 10.56
N ALA A 166 1.78 1.32 11.58
CA ALA A 166 2.44 1.17 12.89
C ALA A 166 2.09 -0.17 13.55
N THR A 167 0.80 -0.56 13.52
CA THR A 167 0.30 -1.83 14.04
C THR A 167 0.89 -3.03 13.27
N LEU A 168 0.99 -2.96 11.94
CA LEU A 168 1.67 -3.97 11.12
C LEU A 168 3.17 -4.05 11.42
N TYR A 169 3.82 -2.96 11.81
CA TYR A 169 5.21 -2.99 12.30
C TYR A 169 5.32 -3.61 13.70
N ARG A 170 4.35 -3.41 14.61
CA ARG A 170 4.27 -4.16 15.90
C ARG A 170 4.14 -5.67 15.65
N PHE A 171 3.20 -6.10 14.79
CA PHE A 171 3.00 -7.51 14.41
C PHE A 171 4.23 -8.16 13.75
N ARG A 172 5.17 -7.35 13.23
CA ARG A 172 6.41 -7.81 12.60
C ARG A 172 7.65 -7.64 13.50
N GLU A 173 7.46 -7.46 14.81
CA GLU A 173 8.52 -7.29 15.81
C GLU A 173 9.47 -6.10 15.48
N HIS A 174 8.97 -5.08 14.78
CA HIS A 174 9.73 -3.93 14.32
C HIS A 174 9.37 -2.67 15.11
N TYR A 175 9.35 -2.80 16.44
CA TYR A 175 8.87 -1.81 17.40
C TYR A 175 9.46 -0.40 17.21
N GLY A 176 10.77 -0.28 16.94
CA GLY A 176 11.40 1.03 16.71
C GLY A 176 10.75 1.82 15.56
N LYS A 177 10.38 1.14 14.46
CA LYS A 177 9.62 1.77 13.37
C LYS A 177 8.17 2.04 13.75
N ALA A 178 7.53 1.17 14.53
CA ALA A 178 6.17 1.41 14.98
C ALA A 178 6.08 2.70 15.81
N ILE A 179 7.07 2.94 16.69
CA ILE A 179 7.20 4.18 17.47
C ILE A 179 7.36 5.40 16.55
N GLU A 180 8.26 5.36 15.56
CA GLU A 180 8.41 6.45 14.55
C GLU A 180 7.06 6.83 13.89
N TYR A 181 6.18 5.86 13.63
CA TYR A 181 4.84 6.12 13.06
C TYR A 181 3.83 6.60 14.10
N PHE A 182 3.89 6.12 15.35
CA PHE A 182 2.99 6.59 16.43
C PHE A 182 3.32 8.02 16.88
N GLU A 183 4.60 8.36 17.08
CA GLU A 183 5.05 9.73 17.35
C GLU A 183 4.60 10.69 16.24
N ARG A 184 4.67 10.26 14.97
CA ARG A 184 4.13 11.03 13.85
C ARG A 184 2.61 11.23 13.93
N ILE A 185 1.84 10.26 14.40
CA ILE A 185 0.38 10.43 14.57
C ILE A 185 0.11 11.43 15.70
N LEU A 186 0.76 11.29 16.85
CA LEU A 186 0.61 12.22 17.98
C LEU A 186 0.92 13.66 17.56
N SER A 187 2.01 13.88 16.81
CA SER A 187 2.37 15.21 16.26
C SER A 187 1.33 15.87 15.32
N MET A 188 0.25 15.16 14.97
CA MET A 188 -0.90 15.68 14.22
C MET A 188 -2.22 15.63 15.02
N ASP A 189 -2.33 14.70 15.97
CA ASP A 189 -3.51 14.46 16.81
C ASP A 189 -3.10 13.83 18.16
N ASP A 190 -2.56 14.67 19.05
CA ASP A 190 -2.20 14.30 20.43
C ASP A 190 -3.43 13.85 21.26
N SER A 191 -4.65 14.15 20.80
CA SER A 191 -5.91 13.83 21.49
C SER A 191 -6.31 12.36 21.34
N ASN A 192 -5.72 11.64 20.38
CA ASN A 192 -6.07 10.26 20.10
C ASN A 192 -5.50 9.27 21.15
N GLY A 193 -6.27 9.04 22.21
CA GLY A 193 -5.95 8.10 23.28
C GLY A 193 -5.72 6.64 22.84
N GLU A 194 -6.18 6.23 21.64
CA GLU A 194 -5.86 4.90 21.08
C GLU A 194 -4.34 4.76 20.85
N ILE A 195 -3.68 5.85 20.41
CA ILE A 195 -2.24 5.87 20.10
C ILE A 195 -1.40 5.83 21.37
N TRP A 196 -1.81 6.58 22.40
CA TRP A 196 -1.18 6.52 23.73
C TRP A 196 -1.26 5.12 24.37
N GLY A 197 -2.32 4.35 24.10
CA GLY A 197 -2.43 2.93 24.49
C GLY A 197 -1.73 1.95 23.54
N ALA A 198 -1.22 2.42 22.39
CA ALA A 198 -0.59 1.61 21.35
C ALA A 198 0.94 1.78 21.25
N LEU A 199 1.53 2.64 22.07
CA LEU A 199 2.99 2.76 22.21
C LEU A 199 3.52 1.53 23.00
#